data_AF-A0A844EPG8-F1
#
_entry.id   AF-A0A844EPG8-F1
#
_cell.length_a   1.000
_cell.length_b   1.000
_cell.length_c   1.000
_cell.angle_alpha   90.00
_cell.angle_beta   90.00
_cell.angle_gamma   90.00
#
_symmetry.space_group_name_H-M   'P 1'
#
loop_
_entity.id
_entity.type
_entity.pdbx_description
1 polymer ?
#
loop_
_entity_poly.entity_id
_entity_poly.type
_entity_poly.pdbx_seq_one_letter_code
_entity_poly.pdbx_strand_id
1 'polypeptide(L)'
;EKKGYLVKDPSKPRALELTESGLDVLGMQPQQKQIPVLGTVTAGEPILAVQEATDYFPLPPALSHSDQPLFMLQIRGESMINAGILDGDYVVVRKQATADNGDIVIAMTDENEATCKRFFKESD
;
A
#
# COMPACT_ATOMS: atom_id res chain seq x y z
N GLU A 1 -29.24 9.61 8.09
CA GLU A 1 -30.35 8.65 7.99
C GLU A 1 -31.09 8.74 6.65
N LYS A 2 -31.94 9.75 6.37
CA LYS A 2 -32.73 9.80 5.10
C LYS A 2 -31.92 9.75 3.80
N LYS A 3 -30.69 10.28 3.80
CA LYS A 3 -29.77 10.24 2.65
C LYS A 3 -28.75 9.08 2.71
N GLY A 4 -28.85 8.18 3.70
CA GLY A 4 -27.94 7.04 3.86
C GLY A 4 -26.56 7.35 4.46
N TYR A 5 -26.20 8.62 4.71
CA TYR A 5 -24.86 9.03 5.18
C TYR A 5 -24.56 8.83 6.68
N LEU A 6 -25.59 8.54 7.49
CA LEU A 6 -25.47 8.43 8.94
C LEU A 6 -26.32 7.26 9.41
N VAL A 7 -25.79 6.45 10.33
CA VAL A 7 -26.48 5.37 11.02
C VAL A 7 -26.54 5.64 12.52
N LYS A 8 -27.61 5.18 13.16
CA LYS A 8 -27.73 5.18 14.62
C LYS A 8 -27.68 3.76 15.13
N ASP A 9 -26.82 3.51 16.11
CA ASP A 9 -26.82 2.27 16.86
C ASP A 9 -27.97 2.29 17.89
N PRO A 10 -28.95 1.36 17.81
CA PRO A 10 -30.07 1.30 18.75
C PRO A 10 -29.64 1.16 20.21
N SER A 11 -28.45 0.60 20.47
CA SER A 11 -27.89 0.44 21.82
C SER A 11 -27.27 1.72 22.39
N LYS A 12 -27.01 2.73 21.54
CA LYS A 12 -26.37 4.00 21.91
C LYS A 12 -27.22 5.18 21.40
N PRO A 13 -28.27 5.60 22.13
CA PRO A 13 -29.31 6.51 21.62
C PRO A 13 -28.84 7.93 21.25
N ARG A 14 -27.61 8.31 21.59
CA ARG A 14 -26.99 9.60 21.24
C ARG A 14 -25.77 9.46 20.33
N ALA A 15 -25.40 8.24 19.94
CA ALA A 15 -24.31 8.02 18.99
C ALA A 15 -24.84 8.13 17.56
N LEU A 16 -24.13 8.88 16.74
CA LEU A 16 -24.29 8.94 15.30
C LEU A 16 -22.98 8.46 14.69
N GLU A 17 -23.05 7.48 13.80
CA GLU A 17 -21.90 6.98 13.08
C GLU A 17 -22.03 7.32 11.60
N LEU A 18 -20.90 7.68 10.97
CA LEU A 18 -20.84 7.92 9.54
C LEU A 18 -20.84 6.57 8.81
N THR A 19 -21.65 6.48 7.76
CA THR A 19 -21.58 5.36 6.82
C THR A 19 -20.44 5.59 5.82
N GLU A 20 -20.05 4.56 5.08
CA GLU A 20 -19.04 4.68 4.01
C GLU A 20 -19.40 5.76 2.99
N SER A 21 -20.69 5.85 2.61
CA SER A 21 -21.18 6.91 1.72
C SER A 21 -21.15 8.29 2.36
N GLY A 22 -21.31 8.37 3.69
CA GLY A 22 -21.14 9.62 4.44
C GLY A 22 -19.69 10.09 4.50
N LEU A 23 -18.74 9.17 4.64
CA LEU A 23 -17.31 9.43 4.57
C LEU A 23 -16.90 9.93 3.18
N ASP A 24 -17.37 9.28 2.12
CA ASP A 24 -17.07 9.64 0.73
C ASP A 24 -17.52 11.06 0.38
N VAL A 25 -18.73 11.47 0.79
CA VAL A 25 -19.24 12.84 0.60
C VAL A 25 -18.41 13.89 1.35
N LEU A 26 -17.77 13.50 2.45
CA LEU A 26 -16.87 14.36 3.22
C LEU A 26 -15.42 14.33 2.68
N GLY A 27 -15.14 13.56 1.63
CA GLY A 27 -13.79 13.35 1.11
C GLY A 27 -12.90 12.56 2.07
N MET A 28 -13.50 11.86 3.03
CA MET A 28 -12.79 11.02 3.99
C MET A 28 -12.68 9.61 3.43
N GLN A 29 -11.46 9.14 3.19
CA GLN A 29 -11.25 7.75 2.80
C GLN A 29 -11.44 6.85 4.05
N PRO A 30 -12.12 5.70 3.94
CA PRO A 30 -12.19 4.75 5.04
C PRO A 30 -10.78 4.37 5.47
N GLN A 31 -10.49 4.43 6.77
CA GLN A 31 -9.18 4.03 7.29
C GLN A 31 -8.89 2.60 6.86
N GLN A 32 -7.81 2.43 6.09
CA GLN A 32 -7.34 1.12 5.68
C GLN A 32 -7.05 0.31 6.94
N LYS A 33 -7.81 -0.77 7.20
CA LYS A 33 -7.61 -1.60 8.40
C LYS A 33 -6.55 -2.68 8.20
N GLN A 34 -6.30 -3.04 6.95
CA GLN A 34 -5.43 -4.15 6.56
C GLN A 34 -4.64 -3.78 5.30
N ILE A 35 -3.41 -4.27 5.20
CA ILE A 35 -2.53 -4.14 4.05
C ILE A 35 -2.65 -5.42 3.22
N PRO A 36 -3.10 -5.34 1.95
CA PRO A 36 -3.10 -6.50 1.06
C PRO A 36 -1.66 -6.91 0.70
N VAL A 37 -1.40 -8.21 0.75
CA VAL A 37 -0.14 -8.82 0.29
C VAL A 37 -0.33 -9.26 -1.16
N LEU A 38 0.27 -8.54 -2.10
CA LEU A 38 0.03 -8.70 -3.55
C LEU A 38 0.93 -9.77 -4.20
N GLY A 39 1.79 -10.44 -3.44
CA GLY A 39 2.66 -11.51 -3.93
C GLY A 39 4.15 -11.16 -3.84
N THR A 40 4.94 -11.60 -4.82
CA THR A 40 6.41 -11.55 -4.78
C THR A 40 6.95 -10.61 -5.85
N VAL A 41 7.92 -9.78 -5.49
CA VAL A 41 8.68 -8.89 -6.37
C VAL A 41 10.15 -9.26 -6.33
N THR A 42 10.82 -9.25 -7.46
CA THR A 42 12.24 -9.60 -7.52
C THR A 42 13.14 -8.38 -7.28
N ALA A 43 14.12 -8.55 -6.41
CA ALA A 43 15.28 -7.70 -6.27
C ALA A 43 16.34 -8.15 -7.30
N GLY A 44 16.03 -8.02 -8.59
CA GLY A 44 16.86 -8.59 -9.66
C GLY A 44 16.16 -8.65 -11.02
N GLU A 45 16.28 -9.80 -11.70
CA GLU A 45 15.56 -10.10 -12.94
C GLU A 45 14.06 -9.95 -12.72
N PRO A 46 13.37 -9.16 -13.53
CA PRO A 46 12.01 -8.78 -13.17
C PRO A 46 11.03 -9.96 -13.29
N ILE A 47 9.94 -9.92 -12.53
CA ILE A 47 8.88 -10.94 -12.56
C ILE A 47 7.54 -10.29 -12.93
N LEU A 48 6.70 -11.03 -13.66
CA LEU A 48 5.33 -10.62 -13.97
C LEU A 48 4.58 -10.21 -12.70
N ALA A 49 4.10 -8.97 -12.68
CA ALA A 49 3.40 -8.43 -11.52
C ALA A 49 2.03 -9.11 -11.35
N VAL A 50 1.91 -9.99 -10.36
CA VAL A 50 0.61 -10.50 -9.92
C VAL A 50 -0.06 -9.40 -9.08
N GLN A 51 -1.27 -8.99 -9.46
CA GLN A 51 -2.01 -7.91 -8.79
C GLN A 51 -3.06 -8.45 -7.77
N GLU A 52 -3.20 -9.76 -7.64
CA GLU A 52 -4.18 -10.36 -6.74
C GLU A 52 -3.62 -10.52 -5.33
N ALA A 53 -4.39 -10.08 -4.33
CA ALA A 53 -4.01 -10.22 -2.94
C ALA A 53 -4.09 -11.70 -2.51
N THR A 54 -2.96 -12.25 -2.07
CA THR A 54 -2.88 -13.63 -1.57
C THR A 54 -3.21 -13.71 -0.07
N ASP A 55 -2.92 -12.63 0.67
CA ASP A 55 -3.15 -12.53 2.11
C ASP A 55 -3.36 -11.07 2.55
N TYR A 56 -3.77 -10.84 3.80
CA TYR A 56 -3.97 -9.52 4.39
C TYR A 56 -3.26 -9.40 5.74
N PHE A 57 -2.43 -8.38 5.87
CA PHE A 57 -1.72 -8.08 7.12
C PHE A 57 -2.43 -6.96 7.89
N PRO A 58 -2.62 -7.05 9.22
CA PRO A 58 -3.23 -5.97 9.99
C PRO A 58 -2.37 -4.69 9.92
N LEU A 59 -2.98 -3.54 9.62
CA LEU A 59 -2.23 -2.28 9.51
C LEU A 59 -1.72 -1.83 10.89
N PRO A 60 -0.40 -1.69 11.10
CA PRO A 60 0.13 -1.17 12.36
C PRO A 60 -0.34 0.27 12.61
N PRO A 61 -0.63 0.68 13.86
CA PRO A 61 -1.08 2.05 14.16
C PRO A 61 -0.09 3.15 13.72
N ALA A 62 1.20 2.84 13.67
CA ALA A 62 2.22 3.77 13.18
C ALA A 62 2.05 4.10 11.69
N LEU A 63 1.44 3.22 10.91
CA LEU A 63 1.21 3.36 9.47
C LEU A 63 -0.24 3.74 9.12
N SER A 64 -1.11 3.86 10.13
CA SER A 64 -2.55 4.15 9.94
C SER A 64 -2.87 5.56 9.46
N HIS A 65 -1.87 6.45 9.45
CA HIS A 65 -1.99 7.83 9.02
C HIS A 65 -1.57 8.02 7.55
N SER A 66 -1.30 6.94 6.82
CA SER A 66 -1.06 7.02 5.39
C SER A 66 -2.37 7.34 4.67
N ASP A 67 -2.48 8.54 4.11
CA ASP A 67 -3.59 8.93 3.24
C ASP A 67 -3.57 8.17 1.90
N GLN A 68 -2.46 7.50 1.59
CA GLN A 68 -2.25 6.75 0.37
C GLN A 68 -2.38 5.24 0.64
N PRO A 69 -2.92 4.47 -0.33
CA PRO A 69 -3.09 3.04 -0.18
C PRO A 69 -1.73 2.34 -0.04
N LEU A 70 -1.63 1.49 0.99
CA LEU A 70 -0.47 0.66 1.26
C LEU A 70 -0.71 -0.76 0.74
N PHE A 71 0.34 -1.41 0.27
CA PHE A 71 0.34 -2.82 -0.09
C PHE A 71 1.68 -3.46 0.31
N MET A 72 1.69 -4.79 0.47
CA MET A 72 2.89 -5.54 0.82
C MET A 72 3.34 -6.43 -0.33
N LEU A 73 4.64 -6.54 -0.49
CA LEU A 73 5.29 -7.44 -1.45
C LEU A 73 6.41 -8.21 -0.75
N GLN A 74 6.58 -9.47 -1.13
CA GLN A 74 7.72 -10.28 -0.72
C GLN A 74 8.88 -10.05 -1.68
N ILE A 75 10.07 -9.76 -1.18
CA ILE A 75 11.28 -9.59 -1.98
C ILE A 75 11.84 -10.96 -2.37
N ARG A 76 12.28 -11.08 -3.62
CA ARG A 76 13.00 -12.25 -4.12
C ARG A 76 14.33 -11.87 -4.77
N GLY A 77 15.44 -12.37 -4.24
CA GLY A 77 16.80 -12.07 -4.70
C GLY A 77 17.53 -11.06 -3.83
N GLU A 78 18.76 -10.73 -4.26
CA GLU A 78 19.74 -10.06 -3.40
C GLU A 78 20.16 -8.65 -3.89
N SER A 79 19.49 -8.05 -4.89
CA SER A 79 19.93 -6.75 -5.44
C SER A 79 19.97 -5.62 -4.40
N MET A 80 19.18 -5.74 -3.33
CA MET A 80 19.06 -4.74 -2.27
C MET A 80 19.70 -5.20 -0.95
N ILE A 81 20.55 -6.23 -0.97
CA ILE A 81 21.24 -6.76 0.22
C ILE A 81 22.04 -5.70 0.97
N ASN A 82 22.69 -4.77 0.24
CA ASN A 82 23.44 -3.66 0.82
C ASN A 82 22.56 -2.60 1.50
N ALA A 83 21.26 -2.61 1.24
CA ALA A 83 20.28 -1.79 1.94
C ALA A 83 19.64 -2.52 3.14
N GLY A 84 20.10 -3.74 3.45
CA GLY A 84 19.52 -4.59 4.48
C GLY A 84 18.20 -5.25 4.09
N ILE A 85 17.87 -5.29 2.80
CA ILE A 85 16.68 -5.96 2.27
C ILE A 85 17.13 -7.30 1.70
N LEU A 86 16.68 -8.40 2.33
CA LEU A 86 17.09 -9.75 2.03
C LEU A 86 16.03 -10.50 1.21
N ASP A 87 16.45 -11.61 0.60
CA ASP A 87 15.54 -12.55 -0.04
C ASP A 87 14.53 -13.10 0.98
N GLY A 88 13.25 -13.06 0.63
CA GLY A 88 12.14 -13.50 1.48
C GLY A 88 11.55 -12.42 2.39
N ASP A 89 12.17 -11.23 2.49
CA ASP A 89 11.65 -10.13 3.30
C ASP A 89 10.34 -9.58 2.75
N TYR A 90 9.47 -9.09 3.65
CA TYR A 90 8.27 -8.37 3.26
C TYR A 90 8.47 -6.87 3.39
N VAL A 91 8.16 -6.14 2.32
CA VAL A 91 8.20 -4.68 2.30
C VAL A 91 6.80 -4.10 2.22
N VAL A 92 6.56 -3.03 2.99
CA VAL A 92 5.34 -2.23 2.88
C VAL A 92 5.60 -1.09 1.90
N VAL A 93 4.77 -0.99 0.87
CA VAL A 93 4.92 -0.05 -0.23
C VAL A 93 3.74 0.91 -0.22
N ARG A 94 4.04 2.19 -0.32
CA ARG A 94 3.05 3.25 -0.52
C ARG A 94 2.89 3.50 -2.02
N LYS A 95 1.67 3.41 -2.54
CA LYS A 95 1.41 3.73 -3.95
C LYS A 95 1.57 5.24 -4.18
N GLN A 96 2.50 5.62 -5.02
CA GLN A 96 2.74 7.00 -5.44
C GLN A 96 3.34 7.03 -6.84
N ALA A 97 3.08 8.10 -7.59
CA ALA A 97 3.56 8.24 -8.98
C ALA A 97 4.99 8.83 -9.07
N THR A 98 5.49 9.41 -7.98
CA THR A 98 6.78 10.11 -7.94
C THR A 98 7.67 9.53 -6.85
N ALA A 99 8.99 9.68 -6.98
CA ALA A 99 9.98 9.32 -5.98
C ALA A 99 11.12 10.34 -5.98
N ASP A 100 11.82 10.44 -4.85
CA ASP A 100 12.97 11.32 -4.67
C ASP A 100 14.29 10.53 -4.83
N ASN A 101 15.36 11.25 -5.16
CA ASN A 101 16.67 10.62 -5.35
C ASN A 101 17.15 9.97 -4.05
N GLY A 102 17.52 8.69 -4.15
CA GLY A 102 17.92 7.86 -3.03
C GLY A 102 16.79 7.01 -2.45
N ASP A 103 15.53 7.24 -2.83
CA ASP A 103 14.42 6.40 -2.40
C ASP A 103 14.57 4.96 -2.90
N ILE A 104 14.14 4.00 -2.08
CA ILE A 104 13.97 2.62 -2.53
C ILE A 104 12.55 2.49 -3.05
N VAL A 105 12.44 2.12 -4.32
CA VAL A 105 11.18 2.06 -5.03
C VAL A 105 10.93 0.65 -5.55
N ILE A 106 9.65 0.30 -5.60
CA ILE A 106 9.17 -0.76 -6.48
C ILE A 106 8.70 -0.07 -7.75
N ALA A 107 9.36 -0.38 -8.86
CA ALA A 107 9.03 0.14 -10.17
C ALA A 107 8.55 -1.00 -11.07
N MET A 108 7.64 -0.67 -11.99
CA MET A 108 7.23 -1.58 -13.05
C MET A 108 7.95 -1.20 -14.34
N THR A 109 8.56 -2.18 -14.99
CA THR A 109 9.24 -2.00 -16.28
C THR A 109 8.20 -1.94 -17.42
N ASP A 110 8.64 -1.53 -18.61
CA ASP A 110 7.80 -1.49 -19.82
C ASP A 110 7.23 -2.88 -20.20
N GLU A 111 7.88 -3.95 -19.72
CA GLU A 111 7.47 -5.34 -19.91
C GLU A 111 6.46 -5.82 -18.84
N ASN A 112 5.92 -4.90 -18.03
CA ASN A 112 5.02 -5.16 -16.88
C ASN A 112 5.64 -6.01 -15.76
N GLU A 113 6.93 -5.84 -15.56
CA GLU A 113 7.65 -6.61 -14.56
C GLU A 113 8.03 -5.75 -13.36
N ALA A 114 7.82 -6.25 -12.15
CA ALA A 114 8.09 -5.49 -10.93
C ALA A 114 9.54 -5.72 -10.45
N THR A 115 10.24 -4.64 -10.09
CA THR A 115 11.61 -4.70 -9.55
C THR A 115 11.80 -3.76 -8.36
N CYS A 116 12.66 -4.16 -7.42
CA CYS A 116 13.09 -3.35 -6.28
C CYS A 116 14.47 -2.74 -6.53
N LYS A 117 14.55 -1.40 -6.55
CA LYS A 117 15.78 -0.65 -6.83
C LYS A 117 15.84 0.67 -6.05
N ARG A 118 17.04 1.25 -5.99
CA ARG A 118 17.23 2.63 -5.56
C ARG A 118 17.05 3.58 -6.74
N PHE A 119 16.21 4.58 -6.57
CA PHE A 119 15.87 5.54 -7.61
C PHE A 119 16.82 6.74 -7.61
N PHE A 120 17.30 7.12 -8.80
CA PHE A 120 18.04 8.37 -9.04
C PHE A 120 17.62 8.94 -10.39
N LYS A 121 17.19 10.20 -10.41
CA LYS A 121 17.01 10.99 -11.63
C LYS A 121 18.39 11.40 -12.13
N GLU A 122 18.73 11.02 -13.35
CA GLU A 122 19.84 11.65 -14.06
C GLU A 122 19.49 13.12 -14.31
N SER A 123 20.50 13.99 -14.15
CA SER A 123 20.40 15.38 -14.58
C SER A 123 20.82 15.40 -16.04
N ASP A 124 19.92 15.84 -16.93
CA ASP A 124 20.27 16.12 -18.34
C ASP A 124 21.43 17.13 -18.45
#